data_AF-A0A815EW95-F1
#
_entry.id   AF-A0A815EW95-F1
#
_cell.length_a   1.000
_cell.length_b   1.000
_cell.length_c   1.000
_cell.angle_alpha   90.00
_cell.angle_beta   90.00
_cell.angle_gamma   90.00
#
_symmetry.space_group_name_H-M   'P 1'
#
loop_
_entity.id
_entity.type
_entity.pdbx_description
1 polymer ?
#
loop_
_entity_poly.entity_id
_entity_poly.type
_entity_poly.pdbx_seq_one_letter_code
_entity_poly.pdbx_strand_id
1 'polypeptide(L)'
;MDKIKRRLSFNKSSTKKLRINDFNKTINSVSSIENFPNEIFCEIFEYLNGCDIYSAFSNLNYRFQQFLNSSSFLFKIKFDFISNH
;
A
#
# COMPACT_ATOMS: atom_id res chain seq x y z
N MET A 1 -40.60 -17.83 -32.67
CA MET A 1 -39.84 -16.59 -32.43
C MET A 1 -40.73 -15.72 -31.57
N ASP A 2 -40.44 -15.38 -30.31
CA ASP A 2 -39.14 -15.12 -29.71
C ASP A 2 -39.06 -15.55 -28.25
N LYS A 3 -37.98 -16.27 -27.97
CA LYS A 3 -37.49 -16.56 -26.63
C LYS A 3 -36.95 -15.26 -26.03
N ILE A 4 -37.06 -15.17 -24.70
CA ILE A 4 -36.29 -14.27 -23.82
C ILE A 4 -36.94 -12.88 -23.64
N LYS A 5 -37.88 -12.81 -22.69
CA LYS A 5 -37.98 -11.68 -21.74
C LYS A 5 -36.60 -11.50 -21.09
N ARG A 6 -35.70 -10.79 -21.77
CA ARG A 6 -34.35 -10.51 -21.28
C ARG A 6 -34.52 -9.53 -20.14
N ARG A 7 -34.21 -10.01 -18.94
CA ARG A 7 -33.88 -9.21 -17.77
C ARG A 7 -33.04 -8.01 -18.20
N LEU A 8 -33.67 -6.85 -18.31
CA LEU A 8 -33.02 -5.56 -18.14
C LEU A 8 -33.36 -5.11 -16.73
N SER A 9 -32.80 -5.81 -15.75
CA SER A 9 -32.43 -5.13 -14.51
C SER A 9 -31.33 -4.15 -14.90
N PHE A 10 -31.74 -2.96 -15.36
CA PHE A 10 -30.87 -1.81 -15.31
C PHE A 10 -30.55 -1.64 -13.83
N ASN A 11 -29.36 -2.14 -13.44
CA ASN A 11 -28.75 -1.79 -12.18
C ASN A 11 -28.74 -0.27 -12.16
N LYS A 12 -29.59 0.27 -11.29
CA LYS A 12 -29.61 1.65 -10.86
C LYS A 12 -28.23 1.89 -10.26
N SER A 13 -27.28 2.25 -11.12
CA SER A 13 -25.94 2.63 -10.70
C SER A 13 -26.15 3.86 -9.83
N SER A 14 -26.10 3.64 -8.52
CA SER A 14 -26.13 4.69 -7.54
C SER A 14 -24.81 5.43 -7.71
N THR A 15 -24.77 6.37 -8.65
CA THR A 15 -23.79 7.43 -8.64
C THR A 15 -24.13 8.29 -7.42
N LYS A 16 -23.67 7.84 -6.25
CA LYS A 16 -23.59 8.68 -5.05
C LYS A 16 -22.73 9.87 -5.46
N LYS A 17 -23.37 10.98 -5.80
CA LYS A 17 -22.74 12.27 -6.01
C LYS A 17 -22.07 12.63 -4.68
N LEU A 18 -20.78 12.32 -4.58
CA LEU A 18 -19.98 12.57 -3.39
C LEU A 18 -20.09 14.06 -3.08
N ARG A 19 -20.56 14.40 -1.87
CA ARG A 19 -20.68 15.82 -1.51
C ARG A 19 -19.26 16.38 -1.45
N ILE A 20 -19.07 17.61 -1.92
CA ILE A 20 -17.78 18.31 -1.91
C ILE A 20 -17.15 18.30 -0.49
N ASN A 21 -17.99 18.26 0.55
CA ASN A 21 -17.55 18.16 1.95
C ASN A 21 -16.94 16.78 2.30
N ASP A 22 -17.40 15.71 1.68
CA ASP A 22 -16.83 14.36 1.85
C ASP A 22 -15.47 14.26 1.13
N PHE A 23 -15.32 14.94 -0.01
CA PHE A 23 -14.06 15.04 -0.73
C PHE A 23 -13.00 15.82 0.07
N ASN A 24 -13.37 16.96 0.66
CA ASN A 24 -12.47 17.75 1.50
C ASN A 24 -12.09 17.02 2.81
N LYS A 25 -13.00 16.21 3.38
CA LYS A 25 -12.67 15.32 4.50
C LYS A 25 -11.68 14.23 4.09
N THR A 26 -11.80 13.74 2.86
CA THR A 26 -10.89 12.73 2.29
C THR A 26 -9.52 13.34 1.99
N ILE A 27 -9.45 14.57 1.44
CA ILE A 27 -8.18 15.25 1.15
C ILE A 27 -7.42 15.61 2.43
N ASN A 28 -8.11 16.04 3.49
CA ASN A 28 -7.47 16.22 4.80
C ASN A 28 -7.04 14.89 5.46
N SER A 29 -7.40 13.74 4.88
CA SER A 29 -6.92 12.41 5.27
C SER A 29 -5.91 11.80 4.29
N VAL A 30 -5.47 12.54 3.26
CA VAL A 30 -4.29 12.22 2.46
C VAL A 30 -3.14 12.99 3.13
N SER A 31 -2.12 12.38 3.74
CA SER A 31 -1.08 11.65 3.02
C SER A 31 -0.08 11.01 4.01
N SER A 32 -0.53 10.30 5.04
CA SER A 32 0.42 9.58 5.89
C SER A 32 1.14 8.55 5.02
N ILE A 33 2.48 8.56 5.03
CA ILE A 33 3.29 7.59 4.30
C ILE A 33 2.83 6.15 4.59
N GLU A 34 2.39 5.91 5.82
CA GLU A 34 1.82 4.65 6.32
C GLU A 34 0.58 4.15 5.57
N ASN A 35 -0.07 4.98 4.75
CA ASN A 35 -1.21 4.56 3.94
C ASN A 35 -0.79 4.03 2.56
N PHE A 36 0.50 4.13 2.19
CA PHE A 36 0.96 3.59 0.92
C PHE A 36 0.89 2.07 0.88
N PRO A 37 0.60 1.45 -0.28
CA PRO A 37 0.68 0.01 -0.48
C PRO A 37 2.09 -0.54 -0.20
N ASN A 38 2.19 -1.84 0.11
CA ASN A 38 3.48 -2.50 0.38
C ASN A 38 4.40 -2.47 -0.86
N GLU A 39 3.82 -2.49 -2.05
CA GLU A 39 4.49 -2.46 -3.34
C GLU A 39 5.33 -1.18 -3.50
N ILE A 40 4.78 -0.03 -3.09
CA ILE A 40 5.50 1.25 -3.11
C ILE A 40 6.69 1.23 -2.15
N PHE A 41 6.55 0.58 -0.99
CA PHE A 41 7.67 0.41 -0.06
C PHE A 41 8.73 -0.53 -0.60
N CYS A 42 8.36 -1.60 -1.31
CA CYS A 42 9.32 -2.44 -1.99
C CYS A 42 10.15 -1.63 -2.99
N GLU A 43 9.49 -0.83 -3.83
CA GLU A 43 10.17 0.03 -4.80
C GLU A 43 11.12 1.02 -4.12
N ILE A 44 10.68 1.71 -3.06
CA ILE A 44 11.55 2.64 -2.29
C ILE A 44 12.74 1.87 -1.69
N PHE A 45 12.50 0.70 -1.11
CA PHE A 45 13.53 -0.10 -0.46
C PHE A 45 14.52 -0.71 -1.46
N GLU A 46 14.20 -0.84 -2.75
CA GLU A 46 15.18 -1.24 -3.76
C GLU A 46 16.33 -0.22 -3.88
N TYR A 47 16.05 1.07 -3.72
CA TYR A 47 17.04 2.15 -3.81
C TYR A 47 17.85 2.38 -2.53
N LEU A 48 17.49 1.72 -1.43
CA LEU A 48 18.13 1.87 -0.13
C LEU A 48 18.92 0.61 0.24
N ASN A 49 19.99 0.79 1.03
CA ASN A 49 20.70 -0.33 1.62
C ASN A 49 19.85 -0.93 2.77
N GLY A 50 20.02 -2.22 3.02
CA GLY A 50 19.28 -2.96 4.04
C GLY A 50 19.48 -2.43 5.46
N CYS A 51 20.69 -2.02 5.84
CA CYS A 51 20.98 -1.40 7.13
C CYS A 51 20.26 -0.06 7.31
N ASP A 52 20.21 0.78 6.27
CA ASP A 52 19.50 2.07 6.30
C ASP A 52 17.99 1.85 6.45
N ILE A 53 17.45 0.88 5.68
CA ILE A 53 16.04 0.49 5.77
C ILE A 53 15.72 0.02 7.19
N TYR A 54 16.52 -0.90 7.73
CA TYR A 54 16.28 -1.43 9.07
C TYR A 54 16.37 -0.33 10.12
N SER A 55 17.38 0.53 10.06
CA SER A 55 17.58 1.61 11.03
C SER A 55 16.46 2.65 10.99
N ALA A 56 15.98 3.00 9.79
CA ALA A 56 14.93 4.00 9.64
C ALA A 56 13.52 3.46 9.92
N PHE A 57 13.21 2.21 9.55
CA PHE A 57 11.83 1.71 9.52
C PHE A 57 11.49 0.65 10.57
N SER A 58 12.47 0.05 11.27
CA SER A 58 12.21 -1.03 12.26
C SER A 58 11.36 -0.62 13.45
N ASN A 59 11.45 0.64 13.87
CA ASN A 59 10.74 1.19 15.03
C ASN A 59 9.66 2.21 14.65
N LEU A 60 9.33 2.34 13.37
CA LEU A 60 8.43 3.40 12.90
C LEU A 60 6.96 3.07 13.21
N ASN A 61 6.53 1.85 12.90
CA ASN A 61 5.26 1.29 13.38
C ASN A 61 5.25 -0.24 13.25
N TYR A 62 4.22 -0.87 13.84
CA TYR A 62 4.06 -2.32 13.80
C TYR A 62 4.00 -2.89 12.37
N ARG A 63 3.35 -2.18 11.43
CA ARG A 63 3.26 -2.62 10.03
C ARG A 63 4.64 -2.72 9.40
N PHE A 64 5.50 -1.72 9.57
CA PHE A 64 6.87 -1.76 9.03
C PHE A 64 7.73 -2.81 9.74
N GLN A 65 7.56 -3.00 11.04
CA GLN A 65 8.26 -4.06 11.76
C GLN A 65 7.90 -5.45 11.21
N GLN A 66 6.60 -5.71 10.97
CA GLN A 66 6.16 -6.95 10.32
C GLN A 66 6.69 -7.08 8.89
N PHE A 67 6.70 -5.97 8.15
CA PHE A 67 7.18 -5.92 6.78
C PHE A 67 8.67 -6.26 6.68
N LEU A 68 9.51 -5.74 7.58
CA LEU A 68 10.94 -6.02 7.62
C LEU A 68 11.28 -7.42 8.13
N ASN A 69 10.40 -8.00 8.95
CA ASN A 69 10.53 -9.39 9.39
C ASN A 69 10.13 -10.41 8.31
N SER A 70 9.62 -9.95 7.16
CA SER A 70 9.39 -10.83 6.01
C SER A 70 10.72 -11.38 5.47
N SER A 71 10.71 -12.63 5.03
CA SER A 71 11.92 -13.37 4.66
C SER A 71 12.73 -12.71 3.53
N SER A 72 12.06 -12.03 2.59
CA SER A 72 12.70 -11.34 1.46
C SER A 72 13.52 -10.13 1.91
N PHE A 73 12.99 -9.30 2.81
CA PHE A 73 13.72 -8.12 3.31
C PHE A 73 14.81 -8.50 4.30
N LEU A 74 14.56 -9.49 5.15
CA LEU A 74 15.54 -9.96 6.11
C LEU A 74 16.81 -10.51 5.44
N PHE A 75 16.66 -11.09 4.24
CA PHE A 75 17.80 -11.52 3.42
C PHE A 75 18.60 -10.34 2.87
N LYS A 76 17.94 -9.32 2.31
CA LYS A 76 18.61 -8.10 1.83
C LYS A 76 19.38 -7.39 2.94
N ILE A 77 18.77 -7.24 4.12
CA ILE A 77 19.40 -6.63 5.30
C ILE A 77 20.65 -7.40 5.73
N LYS A 78 20.58 -8.73 5.80
CA LYS A 78 21.72 -9.58 6.16
C LYS A 78 22.83 -9.57 5.12
N PHE A 79 22.47 -9.56 3.83
CA PHE A 79 23.44 -9.53 2.74
C PHE A 79 24.23 -8.23 2.72
N ASP A 80 23.53 -7.09 2.82
CA ASP A 80 24.17 -5.77 2.82
C ASP A 80 25.06 -5.57 4.05
N PHE A 81 24.69 -6.15 5.20
CA PHE A 81 25.54 -6.14 6.39
C PHE A 81 26.86 -6.91 6.19
N ILE A 82 26.82 -8.06 5.50
CA ILE A 82 28.00 -8.88 5.22
C ILE A 82 28.88 -8.23 4.13
N SER A 83 28.28 -7.62 3.13
CA SER A 83 29.02 -7.05 1.98
C SER A 83 29.73 -5.73 2.28
N ASN A 84 29.38 -5.04 3.37
CA ASN A 84 29.97 -3.76 3.77
C ASN A 84 31.10 -3.91 4.83
N HIS A 85 31.54 -5.15 5.09
CA HIS A 85 32.66 -5.51 5.98
C HIS A 85 33.71 -6.32 5.22
#